data_AF-A0A9D3M1J0-F1
#
_entry.id   AF-A0A9D3M1J0-F1
#
_cell.length_a   1.000
_cell.length_b   1.000
_cell.length_c   1.000
_cell.angle_alpha   90.00
_cell.angle_beta   90.00
_cell.angle_gamma   90.00
#
_symmetry.space_group_name_H-M   'P 1'
#
loop_
_entity.id
_entity.type
_entity.pdbx_description
1 polymer ?
#
loop_
_entity_poly.entity_id
_entity_poly.type
_entity_poly.pdbx_seq_one_letter_code
_entity_poly.pdbx_strand_id
1 'polypeptide(L)'
;MKLKKDEKLKLFQSHLSQDCPECFKGLSEDPSVLDKFMKMKELFKSHQIADYPECTEREQEDPEVLYIVEKMLETCGSERSLKITLHILRNMKQKDLADSLERDEQHNESIKRAQQELKTHLKKKFECIFEGLAKQGHPTLLNEIYTELYITEGGSGGVNNEHEIRQIETASKRQTTQETAIPCNDIFKPLPEQEKPIRTVLTKGIAGIGKTVSVQKFILDWAEGKANQDIDFIFTLPFRDLNLKKERAFSLMQLLQHYFPQLKGI
;
A
#
# COMPACT_ATOMS: atom_id res chain seq x y z
N MET A 1 14.14 49.23 1.41
CA MET A 1 14.94 49.13 0.17
C MET A 1 14.57 47.82 -0.52
N LYS A 2 13.77 47.86 -1.60
CA LYS A 2 13.36 46.65 -2.32
C LYS A 2 14.51 46.22 -3.23
N LEU A 3 15.15 45.08 -2.92
CA LEU A 3 16.15 44.46 -3.81
C LEU A 3 15.52 44.19 -5.18
N LYS A 4 16.26 44.50 -6.25
CA LYS A 4 15.82 44.27 -7.64
C LYS A 4 15.65 42.75 -7.87
N LYS A 5 14.78 42.37 -8.82
CA LYS A 5 14.47 40.97 -9.16
C LYS A 5 15.75 40.13 -9.37
N ASP A 6 16.74 40.71 -10.01
CA ASP A 6 18.04 40.07 -10.32
C ASP A 6 18.92 39.85 -9.08
N GLU A 7 18.85 40.72 -8.08
CA GLU A 7 19.59 40.55 -6.82
C GLU A 7 18.99 39.43 -5.97
N LYS A 8 17.66 39.28 -5.97
CA LYS A 8 16.99 38.16 -5.31
C LYS A 8 17.26 36.83 -6.00
N LEU A 9 17.42 36.83 -7.32
CA LEU A 9 17.80 35.66 -8.10
C LEU A 9 19.25 35.25 -7.80
N LYS A 10 20.19 36.20 -7.79
CA LYS A 10 21.59 35.94 -7.40
C LYS A 10 21.72 35.45 -5.96
N LEU A 11 20.95 36.02 -5.03
CA LEU A 11 20.93 35.59 -3.64
C LEU A 11 20.38 34.16 -3.50
N PHE A 12 19.30 33.83 -4.22
CA PHE A 12 18.72 32.50 -4.24
C PHE A 12 19.65 31.45 -4.88
N GLN A 13 20.30 31.79 -5.99
CA GLN A 13 21.32 30.97 -6.64
C GLN A 13 22.54 30.74 -5.73
N SER A 14 22.97 31.78 -5.00
CA SER A 14 24.06 31.68 -4.02
C SER A 14 23.72 30.75 -2.85
N HIS A 15 22.47 30.78 -2.35
CA HIS A 15 22.06 29.94 -1.22
C HIS A 15 21.87 28.47 -1.64
N LEU A 16 21.27 28.21 -2.82
CA LEU A 16 21.17 26.86 -3.38
C LEU A 16 22.54 26.22 -3.64
N SER A 17 23.52 27.02 -4.08
CA SER A 17 24.90 26.59 -4.30
C SER A 17 25.66 26.33 -2.98
N GLN A 18 25.32 27.04 -1.89
CA GLN A 18 25.92 26.82 -0.56
C GLN A 18 25.33 25.61 0.17
N ASP A 19 24.02 25.39 0.09
CA ASP A 19 23.36 24.30 0.82
C ASP A 19 23.45 22.95 0.09
N CYS A 20 23.55 22.95 -1.24
CA CYS A 20 23.75 21.71 -2.01
C CYS A 20 24.43 21.95 -3.39
N PRO A 21 25.77 22.09 -3.43
CA PRO A 21 26.51 22.46 -4.64
C PRO A 21 26.43 21.44 -5.79
N GLU A 22 26.21 20.15 -5.47
CA GLU A 22 26.08 19.09 -6.48
C GLU A 22 24.73 19.12 -7.21
N CYS A 23 23.62 19.45 -6.50
CA CYS A 23 22.31 19.67 -7.12
C CYS A 23 22.34 20.90 -8.04
N PHE A 24 23.07 21.94 -7.64
CA PHE A 24 23.23 23.12 -8.48
C PHE A 24 23.99 22.80 -9.77
N LYS A 25 25.01 21.95 -9.75
CA LYS A 25 25.70 21.52 -10.98
C LYS A 25 24.73 20.85 -11.98
N GLY A 26 23.90 19.91 -11.53
CA GLY A 26 22.91 19.26 -12.39
C GLY A 26 21.78 20.19 -12.87
N LEU A 27 21.34 21.13 -12.03
CA LEU A 27 20.32 22.14 -12.38
C LEU A 27 20.88 23.32 -13.20
N SER A 28 22.20 23.54 -13.19
CA SER A 28 22.94 24.60 -13.88
C SER A 28 23.33 24.25 -15.30
N GLU A 29 23.26 22.98 -15.69
CA GLU A 29 23.61 22.52 -17.03
C GLU A 29 22.49 22.80 -18.06
N ASP A 30 21.23 22.97 -17.61
CA ASP A 30 20.11 23.40 -18.45
C ASP A 30 19.47 24.70 -17.91
N PRO A 31 19.74 25.85 -18.56
CA PRO A 31 19.11 27.14 -18.24
C PRO A 31 17.58 27.12 -18.22
N SER A 32 16.94 26.18 -18.94
CA SER A 32 15.48 26.02 -18.96
C SER A 32 14.93 25.51 -17.62
N VAL A 33 15.70 24.70 -16.89
CA VAL A 33 15.29 24.11 -15.60
C VAL A 33 15.31 25.17 -14.50
N LEU A 34 16.34 26.02 -14.50
CA LEU A 34 16.45 27.12 -13.53
C LEU A 34 15.36 28.19 -13.72
N ASP A 35 14.99 28.49 -14.97
CA ASP A 35 13.88 29.39 -15.30
C ASP A 35 12.52 28.81 -14.84
N LYS A 36 12.30 27.51 -15.09
CA LYS A 36 11.11 26.76 -14.62
C LYS A 36 11.03 26.67 -13.09
N PHE A 37 12.16 26.53 -12.42
CA PHE A 37 12.25 26.49 -10.96
C PHE A 37 11.98 27.87 -10.33
N MET A 38 12.42 28.94 -10.99
CA MET A 38 12.05 30.30 -10.61
C MET A 38 10.58 30.60 -10.90
N LYS A 39 9.99 30.02 -11.96
CA LYS A 39 8.52 30.03 -12.16
C LYS A 39 7.79 29.33 -11.03
N MET A 40 8.28 28.18 -10.55
CA MET A 40 7.70 27.48 -9.40
C MET A 40 7.65 28.37 -8.14
N LYS A 41 8.75 29.10 -7.87
CA LYS A 41 8.79 30.10 -6.79
C LYS A 41 7.77 31.24 -6.98
N GLU A 42 7.50 31.67 -8.22
CA GLU A 42 6.50 32.70 -8.51
C GLU A 42 5.07 32.15 -8.47
N LEU A 43 4.84 30.90 -8.90
CA LEU A 43 3.56 30.19 -8.79
C LEU A 43 3.16 29.97 -7.32
N PHE A 44 4.12 29.58 -6.47
CA PHE A 44 3.88 29.45 -5.02
C PHE A 44 3.61 30.80 -4.34
N LYS A 45 4.11 31.92 -4.90
CA LYS A 45 3.78 33.27 -4.40
C LYS A 45 2.41 33.75 -4.87
N SER A 46 2.01 33.42 -6.10
CA SER A 46 0.74 33.88 -6.67
C SER A 46 -0.46 33.15 -6.08
N HIS A 47 -0.28 31.89 -5.67
CA HIS A 47 -1.39 31.03 -5.26
C HIS A 47 -1.84 31.17 -3.80
N GLN A 48 -1.32 32.11 -2.99
CA GLN A 48 -1.70 32.32 -1.56
C GLN A 48 -2.36 31.06 -0.99
N ILE A 49 -1.57 30.01 -0.73
CA ILE A 49 -2.11 28.73 -0.24
C ILE A 49 -2.80 29.05 1.08
N ALA A 50 -4.11 29.27 0.98
CA ALA A 50 -4.97 29.75 2.02
C ALA A 50 -5.25 28.57 2.95
N ASP A 51 -5.43 28.91 4.23
CA ASP A 51 -5.71 27.99 5.32
C ASP A 51 -6.53 26.77 4.88
N TYR A 52 -5.89 25.61 5.00
CA TYR A 52 -6.38 24.29 4.61
C TYR A 52 -7.69 23.94 5.35
N PRO A 53 -8.85 23.82 4.68
CA PRO A 53 -9.96 23.05 5.20
C PRO A 53 -9.80 21.58 4.75
N GLU A 54 -10.35 20.68 5.54
CA GLU A 54 -10.29 19.23 5.37
C GLU A 54 -10.52 18.77 3.92
N CYS A 55 -9.69 17.82 3.48
CA CYS A 55 -9.73 17.17 2.18
C CYS A 55 -11.15 16.78 1.75
N THR A 56 -11.77 17.60 0.90
CA THR A 56 -12.86 17.17 0.04
C THR A 56 -12.87 18.06 -1.19
N GLU A 57 -12.60 17.44 -2.33
CA GLU A 57 -12.63 17.91 -3.72
C GLU A 57 -11.24 17.98 -4.37
N ARG A 58 -11.09 17.18 -5.44
CA ARG A 58 -9.91 17.16 -6.30
C ARG A 58 -9.80 18.52 -6.99
N GLU A 59 -9.03 19.43 -6.40
CA GLU A 59 -8.53 20.59 -7.14
C GLU A 59 -7.80 20.06 -8.37
N GLN A 60 -8.17 20.57 -9.53
CA GLN A 60 -7.55 20.20 -10.80
C GLN A 60 -6.11 20.74 -10.74
N GLU A 61 -5.16 19.86 -10.44
CA GLU A 61 -3.74 20.19 -10.33
C GLU A 61 -3.29 20.94 -11.60
N ASP A 62 -2.67 22.11 -11.43
CA ASP A 62 -2.18 22.93 -12.54
C ASP A 62 -1.20 22.10 -13.41
N PRO A 63 -1.50 21.88 -14.71
CA PRO A 63 -0.64 21.08 -15.59
C PRO A 63 0.81 21.57 -15.67
N GLU A 64 1.05 22.88 -15.49
CA GLU A 64 2.41 23.43 -15.47
C GLU A 64 3.13 23.06 -14.16
N VAL A 65 2.42 23.04 -13.02
CA VAL A 65 2.95 22.61 -11.72
C VAL A 65 3.28 21.11 -11.74
N LEU A 66 2.36 20.28 -12.24
CA LEU A 66 2.54 18.84 -12.41
C LEU A 66 3.78 18.52 -13.26
N TYR A 67 3.91 19.16 -14.43
CA TYR A 67 5.07 18.98 -15.31
C TYR A 67 6.39 19.35 -14.63
N ILE A 68 6.41 20.43 -13.84
CA ILE A 68 7.61 20.84 -13.10
C ILE A 68 7.96 19.81 -12.01
N VAL A 69 6.97 19.34 -11.24
CA VAL A 69 7.17 18.32 -10.20
C VAL A 69 7.70 17.03 -10.82
N GLU A 70 7.08 16.56 -11.90
CA GLU A 70 7.51 15.37 -12.63
C GLU A 70 8.95 15.52 -13.16
N LYS A 71 9.25 16.64 -13.83
CA LYS A 71 10.61 16.90 -14.34
C LYS A 71 11.66 16.97 -13.23
N MET A 72 11.30 17.53 -12.08
CA MET A 72 12.17 17.62 -10.92
C MET A 72 12.44 16.24 -10.31
N LEU A 73 11.38 15.42 -10.16
CA LEU A 73 11.48 14.01 -9.73
C LEU A 73 12.35 13.18 -10.68
N GLU A 74 12.18 13.33 -12.00
CA GLU A 74 13.01 12.66 -13.01
C GLU A 74 14.49 13.06 -12.92
N THR A 75 14.76 14.36 -12.77
CA THR A 75 16.12 14.90 -12.89
C THR A 75 16.94 14.67 -11.62
N CYS A 76 16.32 14.82 -10.44
CA CYS A 76 17.04 14.83 -9.17
C CYS A 76 16.75 13.61 -8.28
N GLY A 77 15.67 12.87 -8.54
CA GLY A 77 15.15 11.82 -7.68
C GLY A 77 14.32 12.36 -6.51
N SER A 78 13.43 11.52 -5.96
CA SER A 78 12.44 11.91 -4.93
C SER A 78 13.06 12.56 -3.69
N GLU A 79 14.09 11.94 -3.11
CA GLU A 79 14.75 12.41 -1.88
C GLU A 79 15.36 13.81 -2.05
N ARG A 80 16.04 14.05 -3.19
CA ARG A 80 16.64 15.36 -3.46
C ARG A 80 15.59 16.39 -3.80
N SER A 81 14.59 16.01 -4.59
CA SER A 81 13.46 16.87 -4.93
C SER A 81 12.77 17.39 -3.68
N LEU A 82 12.53 16.52 -2.69
CA LEU A 82 11.94 16.97 -1.44
C LEU A 82 12.85 17.94 -0.66
N LYS A 83 14.14 17.64 -0.49
CA LYS A 83 15.09 18.55 0.18
C LYS A 83 15.09 19.94 -0.45
N ILE A 84 15.06 19.98 -1.78
CA ILE A 84 14.98 21.20 -2.56
C ILE A 84 13.66 21.95 -2.28
N THR A 85 12.52 21.27 -2.33
CA THR A 85 11.20 21.85 -2.02
C THR A 85 11.16 22.42 -0.60
N LEU A 86 11.61 21.66 0.40
CA LEU A 86 11.67 22.10 1.80
C LEU A 86 12.51 23.38 1.96
N HIS A 87 13.68 23.44 1.30
CA HIS A 87 14.53 24.63 1.31
C HIS A 87 13.83 25.86 0.70
N ILE A 88 13.12 25.70 -0.42
CA ILE A 88 12.34 26.80 -1.03
C ILE A 88 11.25 27.29 -0.08
N LEU A 89 10.45 26.37 0.47
CA LEU A 89 9.34 26.70 1.37
C LEU A 89 9.84 27.47 2.60
N ARG A 90 10.93 27.00 3.21
CA ARG A 90 11.58 27.68 4.35
C ARG A 90 12.06 29.08 3.97
N ASN A 91 12.66 29.26 2.78
CA ASN A 91 13.07 30.57 2.26
C ASN A 91 11.90 31.50 1.94
N MET A 92 10.75 30.93 1.56
CA MET A 92 9.50 31.66 1.33
C MET A 92 8.77 32.00 2.64
N LYS A 93 9.33 31.64 3.79
CA LYS A 93 8.72 31.76 5.13
C LYS A 93 7.46 30.91 5.30
N GLN A 94 7.27 29.90 4.44
CA GLN A 94 6.21 28.90 4.52
C GLN A 94 6.69 27.74 5.41
N LYS A 95 6.92 28.02 6.70
CA LYS A 95 7.49 27.04 7.64
C LYS A 95 6.51 25.93 7.97
N ASP A 96 5.26 26.26 8.25
CA ASP A 96 4.26 25.26 8.62
C ASP A 96 4.04 24.22 7.51
N LEU A 97 4.04 24.67 6.25
CA LEU A 97 3.96 23.81 5.08
C LEU A 97 5.21 22.94 4.90
N ALA A 98 6.40 23.50 5.10
CA ALA A 98 7.65 22.73 5.07
C ALA A 98 7.67 21.65 6.15
N ASP A 99 7.30 22.01 7.38
CA ASP A 99 7.29 21.09 8.51
C ASP A 99 6.20 20.01 8.35
N SER A 100 5.06 20.34 7.73
CA SER A 100 4.05 19.33 7.38
C SER A 100 4.57 18.34 6.35
N LEU A 101 5.17 18.83 5.27
CA LEU A 101 5.70 17.97 4.21
C LEU A 101 6.81 17.04 4.71
N GLU A 102 7.67 17.52 5.62
CA GLU A 102 8.71 16.72 6.26
C GLU A 102 8.12 15.66 7.21
N ARG A 103 7.07 15.99 7.97
CA ARG A 103 6.32 15.00 8.78
C ARG A 103 5.65 13.95 7.91
N ASP A 104 5.04 14.35 6.79
CA ASP A 104 4.36 13.45 5.88
C ASP A 104 5.34 12.47 5.22
N GLU A 105 6.53 12.94 4.82
CA GLU A 105 7.59 12.04 4.35
C GLU A 105 8.00 11.05 5.46
N GLN A 106 8.26 11.53 6.68
CA GLN A 106 8.67 10.68 7.79
C GLN A 106 7.59 9.63 8.14
N HIS A 107 6.31 10.02 8.06
CA HIS A 107 5.19 9.11 8.25
C HIS A 107 5.12 8.07 7.13
N ASN A 108 5.24 8.49 5.87
CA ASN A 108 5.25 7.59 4.71
C ASN A 108 6.40 6.57 4.77
N GLU A 109 7.61 7.00 5.17
CA GLU A 109 8.73 6.08 5.36
C GLU A 109 8.50 5.10 6.51
N SER A 110 7.80 5.53 7.56
CA SER A 110 7.41 4.64 8.67
C SER A 110 6.37 3.61 8.23
N ILE A 111 5.38 4.00 7.41
CA ILE A 111 4.41 3.10 6.77
C ILE A 111 5.13 2.08 5.89
N LYS A 112 6.03 2.51 5.00
CA LYS A 112 6.79 1.60 4.11
C LYS A 112 7.62 0.58 4.88
N ARG A 113 8.32 1.02 5.93
CA ARG A 113 9.08 0.12 6.81
C ARG A 113 8.18 -0.93 7.44
N ALA A 114 7.04 -0.51 7.96
CA ALA A 114 6.09 -1.43 8.56
C ALA A 114 5.48 -2.42 7.56
N GLN A 115 5.17 -1.98 6.34
CA GLN A 115 4.75 -2.88 5.25
C GLN A 115 5.81 -3.94 4.99
N GLN A 116 7.08 -3.54 4.89
CA GLN A 116 8.19 -4.47 4.63
C GLN A 116 8.42 -5.45 5.78
N GLU A 117 8.35 -4.97 7.03
CA GLU A 117 8.44 -5.82 8.22
C GLU A 117 7.27 -6.81 8.29
N LEU A 118 6.05 -6.37 7.95
CA LEU A 118 4.86 -7.21 7.89
C LEU A 118 4.99 -8.29 6.81
N LYS A 119 5.42 -7.93 5.59
CA LYS A 119 5.69 -8.91 4.51
C LYS A 119 6.74 -9.93 4.96
N THR A 120 7.84 -9.47 5.55
CA THR A 120 8.91 -10.36 6.04
C THR A 120 8.40 -11.31 7.13
N HIS A 121 7.61 -10.80 8.07
CA HIS A 121 6.99 -11.61 9.13
C HIS A 121 6.04 -12.67 8.55
N LEU A 122 5.14 -12.27 7.64
CA LEU A 122 4.15 -13.17 7.06
C LEU A 122 4.78 -14.20 6.12
N LYS A 123 5.79 -13.81 5.34
CA LYS A 123 6.60 -14.75 4.55
C LYS A 123 7.18 -15.82 5.47
N LYS A 124 7.96 -15.43 6.48
CA LYS A 124 8.57 -16.39 7.43
C LYS A 124 7.54 -17.29 8.12
N LYS A 125 6.34 -16.76 8.41
CA LYS A 125 5.26 -17.50 9.08
C LYS A 125 4.62 -18.57 8.17
N PHE A 126 4.53 -18.32 6.87
CA PHE A 126 3.78 -19.16 5.93
C PHE A 126 4.63 -19.83 4.84
N GLU A 127 5.94 -19.57 4.81
CA GLU A 127 6.88 -20.17 3.86
C GLU A 127 6.98 -21.69 4.03
N CYS A 128 6.82 -22.21 5.26
CA CYS A 128 6.87 -23.64 5.54
C CYS A 128 5.55 -24.18 6.10
N ILE A 129 5.20 -25.41 5.70
CA ILE A 129 4.17 -26.24 6.32
C ILE A 129 4.82 -27.44 7.00
N PHE A 130 4.22 -27.91 8.09
CA PHE A 130 4.63 -29.14 8.75
C PHE A 130 3.69 -30.27 8.34
N GLU A 131 4.26 -31.33 7.77
CA GLU A 131 3.56 -32.57 7.50
C GLU A 131 3.44 -33.40 8.80
N GLY A 132 2.23 -33.84 9.14
CA GLY A 132 1.97 -34.70 10.31
C GLY A 132 1.67 -33.99 11.64
N LEU A 133 1.65 -34.76 12.74
CA LEU A 133 1.38 -34.23 14.09
C LEU A 133 2.60 -33.43 14.57
N ALA A 134 2.39 -32.13 14.77
CA ALA A 134 3.41 -31.13 15.10
C ALA A 134 4.32 -31.56 16.27
N LYS A 135 5.57 -31.91 15.93
CA LYS A 135 6.84 -31.86 16.71
C LYS A 135 7.97 -32.68 16.07
N GLN A 136 7.68 -33.54 15.08
CA GLN A 136 8.69 -34.39 14.41
C GLN A 136 8.70 -34.32 12.87
N GLY A 137 7.84 -33.51 12.24
CA GLY A 137 7.84 -33.34 10.79
C GLY A 137 8.96 -32.41 10.32
N HIS A 138 9.58 -32.71 9.18
CA HIS A 138 10.49 -31.78 8.51
C HIS A 138 9.67 -30.60 7.95
N PRO A 139 10.14 -29.35 8.09
CA PRO A 139 9.50 -28.21 7.44
C PRO A 139 9.64 -28.35 5.91
N THR A 140 8.53 -28.37 5.20
CA THR A 140 8.48 -28.38 3.73
C THR A 140 8.05 -27.01 3.23
N LEU A 141 8.68 -26.50 2.16
CA LEU A 141 8.29 -25.22 1.58
C LEU A 141 6.89 -25.32 0.97
N LEU A 142 5.99 -24.43 1.36
CA LEU A 142 4.61 -24.42 0.86
C LEU A 142 4.58 -24.37 -0.68
N ASN A 143 5.46 -23.55 -1.28
CA ASN A 143 5.53 -23.40 -2.73
C ASN A 143 5.93 -24.69 -3.47
N GLU A 144 6.62 -25.64 -2.83
CA GLU A 144 7.04 -26.89 -3.46
C GLU A 144 5.93 -27.94 -3.48
N ILE A 145 5.01 -27.87 -2.52
CA ILE A 145 3.92 -28.85 -2.35
C ILE A 145 2.54 -28.30 -2.70
N TYR A 146 2.41 -26.98 -2.89
CA TYR A 146 1.13 -26.36 -3.19
C TYR A 146 0.62 -26.79 -4.56
N THR A 147 -0.49 -27.49 -4.55
CA THR A 147 -1.29 -27.76 -5.75
C THR A 147 -2.44 -26.76 -5.80
N GLU A 148 -2.68 -26.18 -6.97
CA GLU A 148 -3.75 -25.21 -7.14
C GLU A 148 -5.11 -25.83 -6.82
N LEU A 149 -5.85 -25.20 -5.90
CA LEU A 149 -7.17 -25.65 -5.51
C LEU A 149 -8.19 -25.25 -6.56
N TYR A 150 -9.10 -26.17 -6.87
CA TYR A 150 -10.28 -25.87 -7.70
C TYR A 150 -11.31 -25.12 -6.86
N ILE A 151 -11.25 -23.78 -6.89
CA ILE A 151 -12.18 -22.89 -6.20
C ILE A 151 -13.27 -22.48 -7.19
N THR A 152 -14.53 -22.56 -6.79
CA THR A 152 -15.67 -22.11 -7.60
C THR A 152 -16.51 -21.12 -6.82
N GLU A 153 -17.33 -20.32 -7.52
CA GLU A 153 -18.24 -19.39 -6.86
C GLU A 153 -19.29 -20.15 -6.03
N GLY A 154 -19.40 -19.80 -4.75
CA GLY A 154 -20.45 -20.34 -3.88
C GLY A 154 -21.80 -19.71 -4.20
N GLY A 155 -22.86 -20.51 -4.23
CA GLY A 155 -24.23 -20.00 -4.39
C GLY A 155 -24.60 -18.97 -3.32
N SER A 156 -25.45 -17.99 -3.70
CA SER A 156 -25.96 -16.94 -2.80
C SER A 156 -26.51 -17.56 -1.50
N GLY A 157 -26.20 -16.92 -0.37
CA GLY A 157 -26.27 -17.45 1.00
C GLY A 157 -27.67 -17.89 1.48
N GLY A 158 -28.17 -19.01 0.96
CA GLY A 158 -29.27 -19.76 1.57
C GLY A 158 -28.79 -20.46 2.84
N VAL A 159 -29.37 -20.06 3.96
CA VAL A 159 -29.18 -20.65 5.29
C VAL A 159 -29.93 -21.98 5.37
N ASN A 160 -29.28 -23.00 5.92
CA ASN A 160 -29.75 -24.36 6.22
C ASN A 160 -29.87 -25.37 5.07
N ASN A 161 -28.79 -26.10 4.83
CA ASN A 161 -28.78 -27.41 4.16
C ASN A 161 -27.92 -28.38 4.98
N GLU A 162 -28.47 -28.85 6.11
CA GLU A 162 -27.78 -29.67 7.13
C GLU A 162 -27.33 -31.07 6.64
N HIS A 163 -27.54 -31.42 5.36
CA HIS A 163 -27.17 -32.73 4.82
C HIS A 163 -26.32 -32.61 3.55
N GLU A 164 -25.12 -33.20 3.61
CA GLU A 164 -24.13 -33.30 2.53
C GLU A 164 -24.73 -33.88 1.24
N ILE A 165 -25.72 -34.78 1.36
CA ILE A 165 -26.43 -35.41 0.25
C ILE A 165 -27.17 -34.39 -0.62
N ARG A 166 -27.82 -33.38 -0.02
CA ARG A 166 -28.54 -32.33 -0.78
C ARG A 166 -27.59 -31.38 -1.50
N GLN A 167 -26.35 -31.21 -1.01
CA GLN A 167 -25.32 -30.44 -1.72
C GLN A 167 -24.86 -31.20 -2.96
N ILE A 168 -24.69 -32.52 -2.87
CA ILE A 168 -24.36 -33.39 -4.03
C ILE A 168 -25.50 -33.38 -5.05
N GLU A 169 -26.76 -33.51 -4.63
CA GLU A 169 -27.91 -33.46 -5.53
C GLU A 169 -28.05 -32.08 -6.22
N THR A 170 -27.79 -31.00 -5.49
CA THR A 170 -27.82 -29.63 -6.06
C THR A 170 -26.65 -29.40 -7.03
N ALA A 171 -25.44 -29.87 -6.69
CA ALA A 171 -24.25 -29.80 -7.55
C ALA A 171 -24.40 -30.66 -8.81
N SER A 172 -24.98 -31.87 -8.69
CA SER A 172 -25.30 -32.73 -9.83
C SER A 172 -26.33 -32.09 -10.77
N LYS A 173 -27.32 -31.37 -10.24
CA LYS A 173 -28.27 -30.59 -11.06
C LYS A 173 -27.62 -29.38 -11.76
N ARG A 174 -26.55 -28.82 -11.20
CA ARG A 174 -25.79 -27.69 -11.75
C ARG A 174 -24.74 -28.09 -12.80
N GLN A 175 -24.45 -29.38 -12.98
CA GLN A 175 -23.50 -29.87 -14.00
C GLN A 175 -23.85 -29.50 -15.46
N THR A 176 -24.99 -28.84 -15.71
CA THR A 176 -25.32 -28.24 -17.01
C THR A 176 -24.78 -26.82 -17.21
N THR A 177 -24.29 -26.16 -16.16
CA THR A 177 -23.64 -24.84 -16.21
C THR A 177 -22.16 -25.03 -15.91
N GLN A 178 -21.26 -24.65 -16.81
CA GLN A 178 -19.81 -24.76 -16.58
C GLN A 178 -19.43 -23.92 -15.35
N GLU A 179 -19.05 -24.56 -14.25
CA GLU A 179 -18.52 -23.84 -13.09
C GLU A 179 -17.16 -23.25 -13.45
N THR A 180 -17.03 -21.93 -13.35
CA THR A 180 -15.77 -21.23 -13.62
C THR A 180 -14.82 -21.41 -12.44
N ALA A 181 -13.66 -21.98 -12.71
CA ALA A 181 -12.58 -22.07 -11.74
C ALA A 181 -12.01 -20.66 -11.45
N ILE A 182 -11.84 -20.34 -10.17
CA ILE A 182 -11.30 -19.08 -9.69
C ILE A 182 -9.89 -19.35 -9.14
N PRO A 183 -8.84 -18.76 -9.73
CA PRO A 183 -7.48 -18.86 -9.18
C PRO A 183 -7.44 -18.30 -7.75
N CYS A 184 -6.62 -18.91 -6.88
CA CYS A 184 -6.55 -18.49 -5.47
C CYS A 184 -6.16 -17.01 -5.30
N ASN A 185 -5.33 -16.48 -6.20
CA ASN A 185 -4.91 -15.08 -6.18
C ASN A 185 -5.95 -14.12 -6.78
N ASP A 186 -7.01 -14.64 -7.37
CA ASP A 186 -8.04 -13.86 -8.05
C ASP A 186 -9.36 -13.79 -7.25
N ILE A 187 -9.39 -14.30 -6.02
CA ILE A 187 -10.61 -14.39 -5.19
C ILE A 187 -11.27 -13.04 -4.86
N PHE A 188 -10.55 -11.92 -5.00
CA PHE A 188 -11.09 -10.57 -4.82
C PHE A 188 -11.34 -9.84 -6.14
N LYS A 189 -10.94 -10.42 -7.29
CA LYS A 189 -11.19 -9.83 -8.60
C LYS A 189 -12.67 -9.98 -8.96
N PRO A 190 -13.28 -8.96 -9.58
CA PRO A 190 -14.66 -9.05 -10.04
C PRO A 190 -14.80 -10.21 -11.04
N LEU A 191 -15.87 -10.98 -10.91
CA LEU A 191 -16.26 -12.00 -11.89
C LEU A 191 -16.76 -11.32 -13.19
N PRO A 192 -16.74 -12.00 -14.35
CA PRO A 192 -17.13 -11.40 -15.63
C PRO A 192 -18.50 -10.71 -15.66
N GLU A 193 -19.41 -11.12 -14.77
CA GLU A 193 -20.79 -10.60 -14.66
C GLU A 193 -20.98 -9.58 -13.53
N GLN A 194 -19.93 -9.23 -12.79
CA GLN A 194 -20.01 -8.32 -11.64
C GLN A 194 -19.17 -7.05 -11.85
N GLU A 195 -19.84 -5.90 -11.86
CA GLU A 195 -19.15 -4.59 -11.90
C GLU A 195 -18.64 -4.13 -10.52
N LYS A 196 -19.17 -4.70 -9.43
CA LYS A 196 -18.84 -4.27 -8.06
C LYS A 196 -17.59 -4.99 -7.54
N PRO A 197 -16.67 -4.28 -6.86
CA PRO A 197 -15.50 -4.92 -6.26
C PRO A 197 -15.91 -5.86 -5.12
N ILE A 198 -15.27 -7.04 -5.08
CA ILE A 198 -15.47 -8.02 -4.01
C ILE A 198 -14.75 -7.54 -2.75
N ARG A 199 -15.51 -7.30 -1.68
CA ARG A 199 -14.96 -6.85 -0.39
C ARG A 199 -14.84 -7.96 0.65
N THR A 200 -15.51 -9.10 0.42
CA THR A 200 -15.61 -10.17 1.40
C THR A 200 -15.74 -11.51 0.70
N VAL A 201 -14.92 -12.47 1.13
CA VAL A 201 -14.91 -13.85 0.61
C VAL A 201 -15.07 -14.80 1.81
N LEU A 202 -15.94 -15.80 1.65
CA LEU A 202 -16.10 -16.89 2.61
C LEU A 202 -15.83 -18.21 1.90
N THR A 203 -14.71 -18.86 2.22
CA THR A 203 -14.38 -20.17 1.68
C THR A 203 -15.16 -21.26 2.42
N LYS A 204 -15.94 -22.05 1.66
CA LYS A 204 -16.70 -23.20 2.17
C LYS A 204 -16.14 -24.49 1.57
N GLY A 205 -16.24 -25.58 2.30
CA GLY A 205 -15.77 -26.90 1.86
C GLY A 205 -15.55 -27.84 3.03
N ILE A 206 -15.36 -29.12 2.75
CA ILE A 206 -15.15 -30.17 3.77
C ILE A 206 -13.86 -29.95 4.57
N ALA A 207 -13.76 -30.57 5.73
CA ALA A 207 -12.52 -30.55 6.53
C ALA A 207 -11.36 -31.16 5.72
N GLY A 208 -10.15 -30.61 5.88
CA GLY A 208 -8.96 -31.09 5.18
C GLY A 208 -8.80 -30.66 3.71
N ILE A 209 -9.83 -30.07 3.08
CA ILE A 209 -9.79 -29.68 1.64
C ILE A 209 -8.83 -28.54 1.28
N GLY A 210 -8.05 -28.03 2.25
CA GLY A 210 -7.06 -26.97 1.97
C GLY A 210 -7.53 -25.53 2.19
N LYS A 211 -8.70 -25.27 2.80
CA LYS A 211 -9.20 -23.90 3.07
C LYS A 211 -8.20 -23.00 3.81
N THR A 212 -7.48 -23.54 4.79
CA THR A 212 -6.46 -22.77 5.53
C THR A 212 -5.19 -22.60 4.71
N VAL A 213 -4.80 -23.63 3.96
CA VAL A 213 -3.60 -23.63 3.12
C VAL A 213 -3.75 -22.64 1.96
N SER A 214 -4.94 -22.48 1.37
CA SER A 214 -5.17 -21.46 0.34
C SER A 214 -5.04 -20.04 0.87
N VAL A 215 -5.57 -19.76 2.07
CA VAL A 215 -5.38 -18.45 2.71
C VAL A 215 -3.89 -18.19 2.98
N GLN A 216 -3.16 -19.20 3.48
CA GLN A 216 -1.71 -19.09 3.71
C GLN A 216 -0.95 -18.85 2.40
N LYS A 217 -1.33 -19.54 1.32
CA LYS A 217 -0.73 -19.39 -0.01
C LYS A 217 -0.97 -17.99 -0.59
N PHE A 218 -2.19 -17.47 -0.51
CA PHE A 218 -2.53 -16.11 -0.93
C PHE A 218 -1.64 -15.07 -0.21
N ILE A 219 -1.47 -15.23 1.11
CA ILE A 219 -0.63 -14.34 1.91
C ILE A 219 0.84 -14.48 1.56
N LEU A 220 1.33 -15.70 1.32
CA LEU A 220 2.72 -15.96 0.95
C LEU A 220 3.04 -15.32 -0.40
N ASP A 221 2.18 -15.49 -1.41
CA ASP A 221 2.37 -14.88 -2.73
C ASP A 221 2.37 -13.35 -2.67
N TRP A 222 1.53 -12.76 -1.82
CA TRP A 222 1.56 -11.32 -1.54
C TRP A 222 2.87 -10.89 -0.86
N ALA A 223 3.31 -11.64 0.16
CA ALA A 223 4.53 -11.32 0.91
C ALA A 223 5.80 -11.49 0.07
N GLU A 224 5.79 -12.39 -0.91
CA GLU A 224 6.89 -12.63 -1.86
C GLU A 224 6.88 -11.66 -3.06
N GLY A 225 5.87 -10.80 -3.18
CA GLY A 225 5.77 -9.86 -4.29
C GLY A 225 5.21 -10.45 -5.59
N LYS A 226 4.64 -11.66 -5.55
CA LYS A 226 4.18 -12.40 -6.74
C LYS A 226 2.79 -12.01 -7.20
N ALA A 227 1.90 -11.67 -6.27
CA ALA A 227 0.51 -11.34 -6.56
C ALA A 227 -0.03 -10.27 -5.60
N ASN A 228 -1.17 -9.65 -5.96
CA ASN A 228 -1.95 -8.75 -5.11
C ASN A 228 -1.17 -7.55 -4.52
N GLN A 229 -0.19 -7.00 -5.26
CA GLN A 229 0.64 -5.87 -4.77
C GLN A 229 -0.10 -4.54 -4.73
N ASP A 230 -1.34 -4.51 -5.22
CA ASP A 230 -2.33 -3.45 -4.99
C ASP A 230 -2.85 -3.42 -3.54
N ILE A 231 -2.60 -4.48 -2.75
CA ILE A 231 -2.94 -4.54 -1.32
C ILE A 231 -1.77 -4.03 -0.48
N ASP A 232 -1.99 -2.94 0.25
CA ASP A 232 -0.98 -2.33 1.13
C ASP A 232 -0.63 -3.20 2.35
N PHE A 233 -1.64 -3.80 2.98
CA PHE A 233 -1.48 -4.56 4.23
C PHE A 233 -2.40 -5.79 4.26
N ILE A 234 -1.87 -6.91 4.75
CA ILE A 234 -2.66 -8.10 5.07
C ILE A 234 -2.48 -8.46 6.54
N PHE A 235 -3.59 -8.60 7.27
CA PHE A 235 -3.57 -8.98 8.68
C PHE A 235 -4.21 -10.35 8.88
N THR A 236 -3.45 -11.28 9.46
CA THR A 236 -3.97 -12.59 9.86
C THR A 236 -4.49 -12.58 11.28
N LEU A 237 -5.79 -12.83 11.44
CA LEU A 237 -6.47 -12.86 12.74
C LEU A 237 -7.05 -14.27 12.99
N PRO A 238 -6.34 -15.14 13.73
CA PRO A 238 -6.81 -16.49 13.99
C PRO A 238 -8.04 -16.47 14.91
N PHE A 239 -9.19 -16.92 14.42
CA PHE A 239 -10.43 -16.96 15.22
C PHE A 239 -10.28 -17.73 16.53
N ARG A 240 -9.46 -18.79 16.56
CA ARG A 240 -9.16 -19.53 17.79
C ARG A 240 -8.56 -18.61 18.86
N ASP A 241 -7.61 -17.77 18.49
CA ASP A 241 -6.91 -16.88 19.42
C ASP A 241 -7.79 -15.69 19.79
N LEU A 242 -8.55 -15.15 18.82
CA LEU A 242 -9.54 -14.10 19.08
C LEU A 242 -10.60 -14.58 20.08
N ASN A 243 -11.03 -15.83 19.96
CA ASN A 243 -12.04 -16.41 20.85
C ASN A 243 -11.56 -16.51 22.31
N LEU A 244 -10.26 -16.54 22.56
CA LEU A 244 -9.67 -16.53 23.91
C LEU A 244 -9.57 -15.12 24.52
N LYS A 245 -9.87 -14.07 23.76
CA LYS A 245 -9.72 -12.66 24.16
C LYS A 245 -11.04 -11.92 24.38
N LYS A 246 -12.16 -12.64 24.39
CA LYS A 246 -13.53 -12.08 24.46
C LYS A 246 -13.81 -11.25 25.72
N GLU A 247 -13.07 -11.48 26.80
CA GLU A 247 -13.29 -10.82 28.09
C GLU A 247 -12.66 -9.43 28.19
N ARG A 248 -11.88 -9.01 27.18
CA ARG A 248 -11.26 -7.68 27.13
C ARG A 248 -11.73 -6.92 25.90
N ALA A 249 -12.05 -5.64 26.09
CA ALA A 249 -12.26 -4.73 24.98
C ALA A 249 -10.91 -4.35 24.35
N PHE A 250 -10.81 -4.51 23.03
CA PHE A 250 -9.67 -4.03 22.24
C PHE A 250 -10.20 -3.06 21.19
N SER A 251 -9.51 -1.94 20.98
CA SER A 251 -9.65 -1.22 19.71
C SER A 251 -9.02 -2.04 18.57
N LEU A 252 -9.40 -1.76 17.33
CA LEU A 252 -8.79 -2.42 16.17
C LEU A 252 -7.26 -2.24 16.18
N MET A 253 -6.78 -1.02 16.47
CA MET A 253 -5.34 -0.75 16.55
C MET A 253 -4.65 -1.57 17.64
N GLN A 254 -5.25 -1.68 18.83
CA GLN A 254 -4.69 -2.50 19.91
C GLN A 254 -4.65 -3.98 19.53
N LEU A 255 -5.67 -4.47 18.82
CA LEU A 255 -5.70 -5.85 18.33
C LEU A 255 -4.61 -6.09 17.29
N LEU A 256 -4.46 -5.19 16.32
CA LEU A 256 -3.44 -5.27 15.29
C LEU A 256 -2.02 -5.23 15.89
N GLN A 257 -1.73 -4.28 16.78
CA GLN A 257 -0.43 -4.19 17.47
C GLN A 257 -0.13 -5.39 18.38
N HIS A 258 -1.17 -6.13 18.82
CA HIS A 258 -0.99 -7.35 19.58
C HIS A 258 -0.49 -8.51 18.70
N TYR A 259 -1.06 -8.69 17.51
CA TYR A 259 -0.64 -9.74 16.56
C TYR A 259 0.56 -9.34 15.71
N PHE A 260 0.75 -8.03 15.49
CA PHE A 260 1.77 -7.44 14.63
C PHE A 260 2.48 -6.31 15.38
N PRO A 261 3.42 -6.65 16.29
CA PRO A 261 4.15 -5.65 17.07
C PRO A 261 4.92 -4.61 16.25
N GLN A 262 5.26 -4.94 15.00
CA GLN A 262 5.86 -4.02 14.01
C GLN A 262 4.99 -2.79 13.68
N LEU A 263 3.69 -2.84 14.01
CA LEU A 263 2.80 -1.69 13.86
C LEU A 263 2.86 -0.68 15.01
N LYS A 264 3.70 -0.92 16.02
CA LYS A 264 3.85 0.04 17.12
C LYS A 264 4.65 1.25 16.64
N GLY A 265 4.04 2.42 16.65
CA GLY A 265 4.69 3.69 16.30
C GLY A 265 4.43 4.19 14.87
N ILE A 266 3.51 3.55 14.16
CA ILE A 266 2.82 4.11 12.98
C ILE A 266 1.52 4.74 13.50
#